data_AF-A0A228HL92-F1
#
_entry.id   AF-A0A228HL92-F1
#
_cell.length_a   1.000
_cell.length_b   1.000
_cell.length_c   1.000
_cell.angle_alpha   90.00
_cell.angle_beta   90.00
_cell.angle_gamma   90.00
#
_symmetry.space_group_name_H-M   'P 1'
#
loop_
_entity.id
_entity.type
_entity.pdbx_description
1 polymer ?
#
loop_
_entity_poly.entity_id
_entity_poly.type
_entity_poly.pdbx_seq_one_letter_code
_entity_poly.pdbx_strand_id
1 'polypeptide(L)'
;MQILGVTLRRPTFNDVTFAAAMGTAVFAVYELAVMALGVHETTKGGLLFFVGTVWGALSNRIGIDLAKGWRAKVLFLIGLGLLIMVPAVAVIFTR
;
A
#
# COMPACT_ATOMS: atom_id res chain seq x y z
N MET A 1 -14.00 14.78 2.87
CA MET A 1 -13.49 15.20 1.54
C MET A 1 -14.08 14.26 0.50
N GLN A 2 -14.31 14.68 -0.74
CA GLN A 2 -14.79 13.77 -1.80
C GLN A 2 -13.85 13.83 -3.00
N ILE A 3 -13.42 12.65 -3.48
CA ILE A 3 -12.62 12.50 -4.70
C ILE A 3 -13.29 11.44 -5.56
N LEU A 4 -13.57 11.77 -6.83
CA LEU A 4 -14.29 10.87 -7.75
C LEU A 4 -15.61 10.34 -7.14
N GLY A 5 -16.32 11.17 -6.37
CA GLY A 5 -17.56 10.76 -5.67
C GLY A 5 -17.37 9.76 -4.51
N VAL A 6 -16.13 9.43 -4.14
CA VAL A 6 -15.80 8.63 -2.96
C VAL A 6 -15.60 9.56 -1.77
N THR A 7 -16.35 9.34 -0.69
CA THR A 7 -16.18 10.12 0.54
C THR A 7 -14.96 9.63 1.31
N LEU A 8 -13.95 10.49 1.39
CA LEU A 8 -12.70 10.27 2.09
C LEU A 8 -12.67 10.97 3.45
N ARG A 9 -12.01 10.31 4.39
CA ARG A 9 -11.66 10.85 5.72
C ARG A 9 -10.17 11.15 5.78
N ARG A 10 -9.81 12.18 6.56
CA ARG A 10 -8.40 12.42 6.90
C ARG A 10 -7.88 11.23 7.72
N PRO A 11 -6.71 10.67 7.38
CA PRO A 11 -6.08 9.64 8.21
C PRO A 11 -5.70 10.22 9.57
N THR A 12 -5.96 9.46 10.63
CA THR A 12 -5.50 9.77 11.99
C THR A 12 -4.17 9.08 12.27
N PHE A 13 -3.45 9.49 13.32
CA PHE A 13 -2.22 8.80 13.73
C PHE A 13 -2.45 7.30 13.93
N ASN A 14 -3.54 6.92 14.60
CA ASN A 14 -3.90 5.52 14.83
C ASN A 14 -4.14 4.74 13.53
N ASP A 15 -4.71 5.37 12.50
CA ASP A 15 -4.92 4.70 11.21
C ASP A 15 -3.57 4.39 10.53
N VAL A 16 -2.62 5.32 10.62
CA VAL A 16 -1.27 5.16 10.05
C VAL A 16 -0.48 4.11 10.82
N THR A 17 -0.49 4.18 12.16
CA THR A 17 0.18 3.19 13.02
C THR A 17 -0.41 1.80 12.81
N PHE A 18 -1.74 1.69 12.70
CA PHE A 18 -2.39 0.42 12.39
C PHE A 18 -1.95 -0.12 11.03
N ALA A 19 -1.94 0.72 9.99
CA ALA A 19 -1.52 0.31 8.65
C ALA A 19 -0.05 -0.13 8.62
N ALA A 20 0.83 0.58 9.33
CA ALA A 20 2.24 0.21 9.48
C ALA A 20 2.39 -1.13 10.22
N ALA A 21 1.72 -1.30 11.36
CA ALA A 21 1.77 -2.54 12.13
C ALA A 21 1.24 -3.75 11.34
N MET A 22 0.12 -3.58 10.62
CA MET A 22 -0.40 -4.59 9.70
C MET A 22 0.58 -4.90 8.58
N GLY A 23 1.15 -3.87 7.96
CA GLY A 23 2.17 -4.02 6.93
C GLY A 23 3.37 -4.83 7.42
N THR A 24 3.88 -4.51 8.62
CA THR A 24 5.01 -5.23 9.23
C THR A 24 4.66 -6.68 9.56
N ALA A 25 3.48 -6.95 10.13
CA ALA A 25 3.05 -8.30 10.46
C ALA A 25 2.92 -9.18 9.20
N VAL A 26 2.26 -8.66 8.16
CA VAL A 26 2.11 -9.38 6.89
C VAL A 26 3.46 -9.56 6.18
N PHE A 27 4.32 -8.56 6.23
CA PHE A 27 5.68 -8.64 5.67
C PHE A 27 6.53 -9.70 6.38
N ALA A 28 6.46 -9.79 7.70
CA ALA A 28 7.16 -10.83 8.45
C ALA A 28 6.67 -12.23 8.07
N VAL A 29 5.36 -12.42 7.90
CA VAL A 29 4.79 -13.70 7.43
C VAL A 29 5.25 -14.02 6.01
N TYR A 30 5.27 -13.01 5.13
CA TYR A 30 5.76 -13.14 3.77
C TYR A 30 7.23 -13.59 3.72
N GLU A 31 8.11 -12.94 4.48
CA GLU A 31 9.53 -13.30 4.59
C GLU A 31 9.71 -14.74 5.09
N LEU A 32 8.98 -15.14 6.13
CA LEU A 32 9.03 -16.51 6.64
C LEU A 32 8.57 -17.54 5.58
N ALA A 33 7.53 -17.22 4.80
CA ALA A 33 7.04 -18.07 3.73
C ALA A 33 8.05 -18.20 2.60
N VAL A 34 8.66 -17.09 2.18
CA VAL A 34 9.71 -17.05 1.16
C VAL A 34 10.92 -17.88 1.59
N MET A 35 11.37 -17.74 2.83
CA MET A 35 12.45 -18.56 3.40
C MET A 35 12.11 -20.05 3.41
N ALA A 36 10.90 -20.40 3.83
CA ALA A 36 10.44 -21.80 3.86
C ALA A 36 10.35 -22.43 2.46
N LEU A 37 10.09 -21.63 1.43
CA LEU A 37 10.01 -22.06 0.03
C LEU A 37 11.37 -22.00 -0.71
N GLY A 38 12.44 -21.53 -0.04
CA GLY A 38 13.76 -21.36 -0.65
C GLY A 38 13.81 -20.30 -1.75
N VAL A 39 12.79 -19.45 -1.85
CA VAL A 39 12.72 -18.38 -2.86
C VAL A 39 13.65 -17.26 -2.43
N HIS A 40 14.52 -16.80 -3.33
CA HIS A 40 15.36 -15.63 -3.07
C HIS A 40 14.63 -14.38 -3.56
N GLU A 41 14.07 -13.65 -2.61
CA GLU A 41 13.37 -12.39 -2.86
C GLU A 41 14.37 -11.24 -3.02
N THR A 42 14.03 -10.26 -3.83
CA THR A 42 14.88 -9.08 -4.00
C THR A 42 14.40 -8.00 -3.05
N THR A 43 15.29 -7.24 -2.42
CA THR A 43 14.93 -6.13 -1.51
C THR A 43 13.90 -5.17 -2.12
N LYS A 44 13.91 -5.01 -3.45
CA LYS A 44 12.94 -4.18 -4.18
C LYS A 44 11.54 -4.78 -4.19
N GLY A 45 11.40 -6.08 -4.41
CA GLY A 45 10.11 -6.78 -4.42
C GLY A 45 9.46 -6.76 -3.05
N GLY A 46 10.23 -7.04 -1.99
CA GLY A 46 9.76 -6.99 -0.61
C GLY A 46 9.32 -5.58 -0.20
N LEU A 47 10.08 -4.55 -0.59
CA LEU A 47 9.67 -3.15 -0.35
C LEU A 47 8.35 -2.81 -1.06
N LEU A 48 8.18 -3.21 -2.32
CA LEU A 48 6.94 -2.99 -3.07
C LEU A 48 5.76 -3.72 -2.44
N PHE A 49 5.97 -4.96 -2.00
CA PHE A 49 4.98 -5.75 -1.29
C PHE A 49 4.57 -5.10 0.04
N PHE A 50 5.55 -4.63 0.82
CA PHE A 50 5.30 -3.90 2.07
C PHE A 50 4.49 -2.62 1.83
N VAL A 51 4.91 -1.77 0.89
CA VAL A 51 4.21 -0.51 0.56
C VAL A 51 2.79 -0.78 0.07
N GLY A 52 2.60 -1.79 -0.81
CA GLY A 52 1.29 -2.19 -1.28
C GLY A 52 0.38 -2.66 -0.14
N THR A 53 0.93 -3.39 0.82
CA THR A 53 0.20 -3.88 2.00
C THR A 53 -0.20 -2.74 2.92
N VAL A 54 0.72 -1.82 3.23
CA VAL A 54 0.42 -0.62 4.05
C VAL A 54 -0.65 0.23 3.37
N TRP A 55 -0.55 0.44 2.05
CA TRP A 55 -1.56 1.16 1.29
C TRP A 55 -2.93 0.47 1.35
N GLY A 56 -2.98 -0.85 1.17
CA GLY A 56 -4.21 -1.65 1.29
C GLY A 56 -4.87 -1.53 2.66
N ALA A 57 -4.09 -1.53 3.73
CA ALA A 57 -4.60 -1.34 5.08
C ALA A 57 -5.11 0.09 5.31
N LEU A 58 -4.38 1.10 4.82
CA LEU A 58 -4.71 2.50 4.99
C LEU A 58 -5.91 2.95 4.14
N SER A 59 -6.02 2.44 2.90
CA SER A 59 -7.04 2.85 1.92
C SER A 59 -8.45 2.64 2.47
N ASN A 60 -8.70 1.51 3.13
CA ASN A 60 -9.98 1.23 3.78
C ASN A 60 -10.28 2.21 4.93
N ARG A 61 -9.27 2.57 5.72
CA ARG A 61 -9.41 3.50 6.87
C ARG A 61 -9.72 4.93 6.44
N ILE A 62 -9.22 5.35 5.28
CA ILE A 62 -9.51 6.68 4.71
C ILE A 62 -10.80 6.71 3.87
N GLY A 63 -11.53 5.59 3.76
CA GLY A 63 -12.84 5.52 3.10
C GLY A 63 -12.81 5.00 1.66
N ILE A 64 -11.66 4.53 1.17
CA ILE A 64 -11.56 3.82 -0.11
C ILE A 64 -11.96 2.37 0.11
N ASP A 65 -13.27 2.13 0.02
CA ASP A 65 -13.86 0.80 0.14
C ASP A 65 -14.02 0.18 -1.25
N LEU A 66 -13.23 -0.86 -1.52
CA LEU A 66 -13.20 -1.56 -2.81
C LEU A 66 -14.52 -2.29 -3.14
N ALA A 67 -15.38 -2.54 -2.13
CA ALA A 67 -16.67 -3.17 -2.32
C ALA A 67 -17.76 -2.19 -2.79
N LYS A 68 -17.58 -0.88 -2.56
CA LYS A 68 -18.60 0.14 -2.87
C LYS A 68 -18.77 0.44 -4.36
N GLY A 69 -17.76 0.19 -5.19
CA GLY A 69 -17.88 0.37 -6.63
C GLY A 69 -16.58 0.67 -7.37
N TRP A 70 -16.67 0.78 -8.70
CA TRP A 70 -15.50 0.94 -9.57
C TRP A 70 -14.71 2.23 -9.31
N ARG A 71 -15.36 3.32 -8.88
CA ARG A 71 -14.68 4.59 -8.57
C ARG A 71 -13.70 4.46 -7.41
N ALA A 72 -14.05 3.67 -6.39
CA ALA A 72 -13.14 3.37 -5.28
C ALA A 72 -11.97 2.48 -5.73
N LYS A 73 -12.21 1.53 -6.64
CA LYS A 73 -11.15 0.71 -7.25
C LYS A 73 -10.17 1.55 -8.06
N VAL A 74 -10.67 2.47 -8.89
CA VAL A 74 -9.82 3.40 -9.65
C VAL A 74 -9.00 4.28 -8.72
N LEU A 75 -9.62 4.85 -7.68
CA LEU A 75 -8.92 5.70 -6.72
C LEU A 75 -7.85 4.92 -5.94
N PHE A 76 -8.12 3.66 -5.58
CA PHE A 76 -7.15 2.76 -4.98
C PHE A 76 -5.95 2.52 -5.89
N LEU A 77 -6.20 2.22 -7.17
CA LEU A 77 -5.15 1.96 -8.17
C LEU A 77 -4.30 3.21 -8.43
N ILE A 78 -4.91 4.39 -8.48
CA ILE A 78 -4.19 5.65 -8.60
C ILE A 78 -3.25 5.85 -7.41
N GLY A 79 -3.75 5.68 -6.18
CA GLY A 79 -2.92 5.81 -4.98
C GLY A 79 -1.79 4.79 -4.93
N LEU A 80 -2.07 3.53 -5.28
CA LEU A 80 -1.04 2.48 -5.35
C LEU A 80 0.01 2.81 -6.43
N GLY A 81 -0.44 3.22 -7.62
CA GLY A 81 0.43 3.61 -8.72
C GLY A 81 1.33 4.78 -8.34
N LEU A 82 0.81 5.80 -7.64
CA LEU A 82 1.63 6.92 -7.15
C LEU A 82 2.68 6.45 -6.14
N LEU A 83 2.33 5.57 -5.20
CA LEU A 83 3.27 5.05 -4.21
C LEU A 83 4.41 4.22 -4.81
N ILE A 84 4.16 3.56 -5.95
CA ILE A 84 5.16 2.78 -6.65
C ILE A 84 5.99 3.65 -7.62
N MET A 85 5.33 4.54 -8.35
CA MET A 85 5.96 5.35 -9.39
C MET A 85 6.78 6.51 -8.84
N VAL A 86 6.38 7.14 -7.72
CA VAL A 86 7.11 8.28 -7.15
C VAL A 86 8.54 7.90 -6.74
N PRO A 87 8.79 6.79 -6.01
CA PRO A 87 10.15 6.34 -5.73
C PRO A 87 10.92 5.95 -7.00
N ALA A 88 10.25 5.31 -7.98
CA ALA A 88 10.89 4.92 -9.24
C ALA A 88 11.36 6.14 -10.04
N VAL A 89 10.54 7.19 -10.09
CA VAL A 89 10.85 8.46 -10.77
C VAL A 89 11.94 9.22 -10.02
N ALA A 90 11.90 9.27 -8.68
CA ALA A 90 12.96 9.89 -7.88
C ALA A 90 14.34 9.27 -8.16
N VAL A 91 14.42 7.95 -8.27
CA VAL A 91 15.68 7.23 -8.59
C VAL A 91 16.20 7.56 -9.98
N ILE A 92 15.33 7.86 -10.96
CA ILE A 92 15.73 8.24 -12.32
C ILE A 92 16.31 9.66 -12.35
N PHE A 93 15.73 10.60 -11.59
CA PHE A 93 16.16 12.00 -11.59
C PHE A 93 17.34 12.31 -10.64
N THR A 94 17.68 11.40 -9.72
CA THR A 94 18.83 11.55 -8.82
C THR A 94 20.09 10.80 -9.30
N ARG A 95 20.09 10.26 -10.51
CA ARG A 95 21.26 9.69 -11.19
C ARG A 95 21.74 10.63 -12.29
#